data_AF-A0AAE0KSM0-F1
#
_entry.id   AF-A0AAE0KSM0-F1
#
_cell.length_a   1.000
_cell.length_b   1.000
_cell.length_c   1.000
_cell.angle_alpha   90.00
_cell.angle_beta   90.00
_cell.angle_gamma   90.00
#
_symmetry.space_group_name_H-M   'P 1'
#
loop_
_entity.id
_entity.type
_entity.pdbx_description
1 polymer ?
#
loop_
_entity_poly.entity_id
_entity_poly.type
_entity_poly.pdbx_seq_one_letter_code
_entity_poly.pdbx_strand_id
1 'polypeptide(L)'
;GTDSTKKKKQAKLKRVVAKAKKQAKKEEEEAKGSANFAALHLLHDPQGFAEKLFSRTQGNTHHKFETKVMIIAVVSRIIGTHQLQVLNFYPYIQKYLQPHQRDSTKLLAIAVQAVHEMVPPDAIEPLLRQVVNQFVHDKARPEVVAVGIQTVREICTRNPLVITQELLQDLTGARPSQTPRAADVCAALPDATRS
;
A
#
# COMPACT_ATOMS: atom_id res chain seq x y z
N GLY A 1 -9.96 -52.73 13.73
CA GLY A 1 -10.23 -51.32 13.35
C GLY A 1 -9.23 -50.90 12.29
N THR A 2 -9.70 -50.54 11.10
CA THR A 2 -8.87 -50.45 9.88
C THR A 2 -7.91 -49.25 9.87
N ASP A 3 -6.67 -49.48 9.40
CA ASP A 3 -5.59 -48.48 9.33
C ASP A 3 -5.92 -47.21 8.52
N SER A 4 -6.87 -47.31 7.59
CA SER A 4 -7.37 -46.19 6.78
C SER A 4 -7.95 -45.05 7.66
N THR A 5 -8.59 -45.39 8.78
CA THR A 5 -9.23 -44.42 9.68
C THR A 5 -8.21 -43.66 10.54
N LYS A 6 -7.10 -44.32 10.92
CA LYS A 6 -5.97 -43.71 11.64
C LYS A 6 -5.23 -42.70 10.75
N LYS A 7 -4.99 -43.05 9.48
CA LYS A 7 -4.31 -42.19 8.50
C LYS A 7 -5.09 -40.90 8.20
N LYS A 8 -6.43 -40.99 8.06
CA LYS A 8 -7.32 -39.81 7.90
C LYS A 8 -7.35 -38.92 9.14
N LYS A 9 -7.37 -39.49 10.36
CA LYS A 9 -7.30 -38.72 11.62
C LYS A 9 -5.96 -37.99 11.75
N GLN A 10 -4.85 -38.65 11.42
CA GLN A 10 -3.51 -38.05 11.48
C GLN A 10 -3.34 -36.90 10.46
N ALA A 11 -3.90 -37.04 9.26
CA ALA A 11 -3.91 -35.97 8.25
C ALA A 11 -4.74 -34.74 8.68
N LYS A 12 -5.89 -34.95 9.34
CA LYS A 12 -6.69 -33.85 9.91
C LYS A 12 -5.95 -33.13 11.04
N LEU A 13 -5.30 -33.87 11.95
CA LEU A 13 -4.49 -33.29 13.02
C LEU A 13 -3.36 -32.42 12.47
N LYS A 14 -2.61 -32.93 11.48
CA LYS A 14 -1.52 -32.17 10.82
C LYS A 14 -2.01 -30.87 10.19
N ARG A 15 -3.20 -30.86 9.57
CA ARG A 15 -3.81 -29.64 9.00
C ARG A 15 -4.20 -28.61 10.07
N VAL A 16 -4.75 -29.05 11.20
CA VAL A 16 -5.12 -28.14 12.30
C VAL A 16 -3.88 -27.53 12.93
N VAL A 17 -2.84 -28.32 13.19
CA VAL A 17 -1.57 -27.82 13.73
C VAL A 17 -0.89 -26.84 12.77
N ALA A 18 -0.92 -27.11 11.46
CA ALA A 18 -0.38 -26.19 10.45
C ALA A 18 -1.13 -24.86 10.40
N LYS A 19 -2.47 -24.88 10.54
CA LYS A 19 -3.28 -23.65 10.64
C LYS A 19 -2.98 -22.87 11.92
N ALA A 20 -2.91 -23.53 13.06
CA ALA A 20 -2.58 -22.90 14.34
C ALA A 20 -1.19 -22.25 14.32
N LYS A 21 -0.17 -22.92 13.74
CA LYS A 21 1.17 -22.33 13.57
C LYS A 21 1.19 -21.13 12.64
N LYS A 22 0.38 -21.14 11.57
CA LYS A 22 0.26 -20.00 10.64
C LYS A 22 -0.42 -18.81 11.31
N GLN A 23 -1.42 -19.07 12.15
CA GLN A 23 -2.13 -18.05 12.90
C GLN A 23 -1.26 -17.43 13.99
N ALA A 24 -0.54 -18.25 14.76
CA ALA A 24 0.43 -17.76 15.75
C ALA A 24 1.54 -16.91 15.12
N LYS A 25 2.06 -17.29 13.94
CA LYS A 25 3.02 -16.45 13.20
C LYS A 25 2.42 -15.09 12.79
N LYS A 26 1.15 -15.08 12.38
CA LYS A 26 0.45 -13.86 11.99
C LYS A 26 0.22 -12.94 13.19
N GLU A 27 -0.19 -13.50 14.32
CA GLU A 27 -0.36 -12.79 15.59
C GLU A 27 0.98 -12.26 16.11
N GLU A 28 2.08 -13.00 15.97
CA GLU A 28 3.42 -12.55 16.34
C GLU A 28 3.93 -11.41 15.43
N GLU A 29 3.64 -11.46 14.12
CA GLU A 29 3.93 -10.36 13.19
C GLU A 29 3.07 -9.12 13.48
N GLU A 30 1.79 -9.30 13.79
CA GLU A 30 0.88 -8.21 14.20
C GLU A 30 1.33 -7.59 15.53
N ALA A 31 1.73 -8.39 16.51
CA ALA A 31 2.27 -7.92 17.80
C ALA A 31 3.60 -7.18 17.65
N LYS A 32 4.51 -7.65 16.78
CA LYS A 32 5.75 -6.92 16.43
C LYS A 32 5.45 -5.61 15.68
N GLY A 33 4.43 -5.61 14.82
CA GLY A 33 3.90 -4.40 14.20
C GLY A 33 3.41 -3.39 15.24
N SER A 34 2.63 -3.86 16.23
CA SER A 34 2.10 -3.05 17.34
C SER A 34 3.19 -2.49 18.27
N ALA A 35 4.23 -3.27 18.60
CA ALA A 35 5.32 -2.80 19.45
C ALA A 35 6.17 -1.71 18.77
N ASN A 36 6.48 -1.87 17.47
CA ASN A 36 7.16 -0.82 16.70
C ASN A 36 6.30 0.44 16.53
N PHE A 37 4.97 0.27 16.52
CA PHE A 37 4.00 1.37 16.47
C PHE A 37 3.95 2.15 17.80
N ALA A 38 4.09 1.47 18.94
CA ALA A 38 4.11 2.10 20.26
C ALA A 38 5.21 3.16 20.40
N ALA A 39 6.42 2.89 19.88
CA ALA A 39 7.51 3.88 19.92
C ALA A 39 7.24 5.10 19.03
N LEU A 40 6.59 4.91 17.87
CA LEU A 40 6.24 6.02 16.99
C LEU A 40 5.18 6.93 17.61
N HIS A 41 4.24 6.38 18.39
CA HIS A 41 3.23 7.18 19.09
C HIS A 41 3.80 8.10 20.17
N LEU A 42 4.95 7.76 20.74
CA LEU A 42 5.60 8.52 21.81
C LEU A 42 6.54 9.63 21.30
N LEU A 43 6.52 9.90 19.98
CA LEU A 43 7.30 11.00 19.40
C LEU A 43 6.79 12.35 19.93
N HIS A 44 7.70 13.12 20.54
CA HIS A 44 7.41 14.46 21.10
C HIS A 44 7.13 15.52 20.02
N ASP A 45 7.78 15.42 18.85
CA ASP A 45 7.55 16.30 17.70
C ASP A 45 7.53 15.43 16.41
N PRO A 46 6.39 14.78 16.09
CA PRO A 46 6.31 13.87 14.95
C PRO A 46 6.44 14.61 13.61
N GLN A 47 5.95 15.85 13.49
CA GLN A 47 6.05 16.66 12.28
C GLN A 47 7.50 17.03 11.99
N GLY A 48 8.17 17.71 12.92
CA GLY A 48 9.56 18.13 12.74
C GLY A 48 10.51 16.95 12.56
N PHE A 49 10.24 15.82 13.24
CA PHE A 49 11.01 14.59 13.05
C PHE A 49 10.83 14.03 11.63
N ALA A 50 9.59 13.93 11.13
CA ALA A 50 9.31 13.42 9.78
C ALA A 50 9.96 14.29 8.70
N GLU A 51 9.85 15.61 8.79
CA GLU A 51 10.44 16.55 7.84
C GLU A 51 11.97 16.53 7.87
N LYS A 52 12.57 16.53 9.06
CA LYS A 52 14.02 16.45 9.24
C LYS A 52 14.61 15.13 8.76
N LEU A 53 13.85 14.04 8.90
CA LEU A 53 14.25 12.73 8.39
C LEU A 53 14.10 12.68 6.86
N PHE A 54 13.01 13.22 6.32
CA PHE A 54 12.75 13.28 4.89
C PHE A 54 13.77 14.14 4.15
N SER A 55 14.18 15.29 4.70
CA SER A 55 15.17 16.17 4.07
C SER A 55 16.53 15.49 3.85
N ARG A 56 16.91 14.50 4.67
CA ARG A 56 18.13 13.68 4.46
C ARG A 56 18.09 12.84 3.18
N THR A 57 16.89 12.55 2.68
CA THR A 57 16.70 11.80 1.42
C THR A 57 16.69 12.72 0.20
N GLN A 58 16.48 14.02 0.42
CA GLN A 58 16.45 15.07 -0.59
C GLN A 58 17.86 15.68 -0.78
N GLY A 59 18.05 16.41 -1.88
CA GLY A 59 19.31 17.11 -2.18
C GLY A 59 20.48 16.20 -2.57
N ASN A 60 21.70 16.74 -2.45
CA ASN A 60 22.95 16.14 -2.91
C ASN A 60 23.50 15.05 -1.95
N THR A 61 22.61 14.37 -1.23
CA THR A 61 22.98 13.35 -0.27
C THR A 61 23.32 12.04 -0.98
N HIS A 62 24.58 11.61 -0.83
CA HIS A 62 25.17 10.42 -1.47
C HIS A 62 24.75 9.10 -0.77
N HIS A 63 23.47 8.97 -0.40
CA HIS A 63 22.92 7.71 0.10
C HIS A 63 22.55 6.78 -1.06
N LYS A 64 22.84 5.48 -0.89
CA LYS A 64 22.35 4.43 -1.80
C LYS A 64 20.82 4.47 -1.85
N PHE A 65 20.25 4.12 -3.00
CA PHE A 65 18.80 4.12 -3.21
C PHE A 65 18.05 3.30 -2.14
N GLU A 66 18.56 2.12 -1.80
CA GLU A 66 17.99 1.25 -0.76
C GLU A 66 17.89 1.96 0.60
N THR A 67 18.93 2.68 1.02
CA THR A 67 18.91 3.47 2.24
C THR A 67 17.87 4.58 2.18
N LYS A 68 17.72 5.24 1.02
CA LYS A 68 16.67 6.26 0.82
C LYS A 68 15.28 5.63 0.99
N VAL A 69 15.02 4.47 0.36
CA VAL A 69 13.75 3.75 0.49
C VAL A 69 13.47 3.37 1.95
N MET A 70 14.47 2.91 2.71
CA MET A 70 14.32 2.61 4.13
C MET A 70 13.92 3.83 4.95
N ILE A 71 14.56 4.98 4.70
CA ILE A 71 14.25 6.24 5.39
C ILE A 71 12.81 6.66 5.06
N ILE A 72 12.43 6.65 3.78
CA ILE A 72 11.09 7.05 3.32
C ILE A 72 10.01 6.10 3.88
N ALA A 73 10.31 4.80 4.03
CA ALA A 73 9.40 3.85 4.67
C ALA A 73 9.16 4.13 6.16
N VAL A 74 10.13 4.72 6.86
CA VAL A 74 9.92 5.20 8.23
C VAL A 74 9.09 6.47 8.22
N VAL A 75 9.41 7.41 7.33
CA VAL A 75 8.65 8.66 7.17
C VAL A 75 7.18 8.38 6.85
N SER A 76 6.87 7.45 5.93
CA SER A 76 5.50 7.10 5.57
C SER A 76 4.70 6.56 6.76
N ARG A 77 5.34 5.76 7.62
CA ARG A 77 4.72 5.27 8.86
C ARG A 77 4.37 6.41 9.79
N ILE A 78 5.29 7.35 10.00
CA ILE A 78 5.07 8.49 10.90
C ILE A 78 3.95 9.39 10.36
N ILE A 79 3.96 9.66 9.05
CA ILE A 79 2.90 10.40 8.37
C ILE A 79 1.54 9.75 8.60
N GLY A 80 1.40 8.44 8.29
CA GLY A 80 0.12 7.75 8.45
C GLY A 80 -0.33 7.61 9.91
N THR A 81 0.61 7.49 10.85
CA THR A 81 0.30 7.33 12.30
C THR A 81 -0.19 8.62 12.92
N HIS A 82 0.48 9.73 12.61
CA HIS A 82 0.22 11.05 13.21
C HIS A 82 -0.59 11.97 12.30
N GLN A 83 -1.07 11.47 11.15
CA GLN A 83 -1.88 12.22 10.18
C GLN A 83 -1.19 13.52 9.71
N LEU A 84 0.11 13.43 9.39
CA LEU A 84 0.95 14.58 9.08
C LEU A 84 0.84 15.04 7.63
N GLN A 85 0.84 16.35 7.40
CA GLN A 85 0.76 16.91 6.04
C GLN A 85 2.15 17.23 5.45
N VAL A 86 2.95 16.21 5.14
CA VAL A 86 4.25 16.38 4.49
C VAL A 86 4.10 16.40 2.97
N LEU A 87 3.54 17.48 2.40
CA LEU A 87 3.11 17.53 1.00
C LEU A 87 4.22 17.25 -0.03
N ASN A 88 5.47 17.64 0.27
CA ASN A 88 6.63 17.38 -0.59
C ASN A 88 6.99 15.89 -0.74
N PHE A 89 6.40 15.03 0.10
CA PHE A 89 6.60 13.59 0.07
C PHE A 89 5.99 12.94 -1.18
N TYR A 90 4.77 13.32 -1.55
CA TYR A 90 4.03 12.73 -2.67
C TYR A 90 4.73 12.90 -4.03
N PRO A 91 5.13 14.12 -4.46
CA PRO A 91 5.88 14.28 -5.71
C PRO A 91 7.26 13.61 -5.65
N TYR A 92 7.86 13.49 -4.46
CA TYR A 92 9.12 12.77 -4.30
C TYR A 92 8.97 11.26 -4.48
N ILE A 93 7.86 10.63 -4.08
CA ILE A 93 7.63 9.21 -4.36
C ILE A 93 7.21 9.02 -5.82
N GLN A 94 6.39 9.92 -6.36
CA GLN A 94 5.86 9.84 -7.72
C GLN A 94 6.95 9.57 -8.77
N LYS A 95 8.11 10.22 -8.67
CA LYS A 95 9.25 10.01 -9.61
C LYS A 95 9.83 8.59 -9.60
N TYR A 96 9.58 7.80 -8.55
CA TYR A 96 10.04 6.42 -8.45
C TYR A 96 8.95 5.39 -8.76
N LEU A 97 7.70 5.82 -9.00
CA LEU A 97 6.60 4.92 -9.34
C LEU A 97 6.66 4.53 -10.82
N GLN A 98 7.59 3.63 -11.13
CA GLN A 98 7.72 2.99 -12.44
C GLN A 98 7.82 1.46 -12.24
N PRO A 99 7.18 0.63 -13.08
CA PRO A 99 7.20 -0.83 -12.94
C PRO A 99 8.62 -1.43 -13.02
N HIS A 100 9.48 -0.83 -13.84
CA HIS A 100 10.87 -1.25 -14.00
C HIS A 100 11.76 -0.82 -12.81
N GLN A 101 11.29 0.11 -11.96
CA GLN A 101 12.06 0.55 -10.81
C GLN A 101 12.24 -0.58 -9.82
N ARG A 102 13.45 -0.68 -9.28
CA ARG A 102 13.74 -1.64 -8.21
C ARG A 102 12.84 -1.37 -7.00
N ASP A 103 12.27 -2.43 -6.43
CA ASP A 103 11.38 -2.35 -5.27
C ASP A 103 10.11 -1.49 -5.50
N SER A 104 9.61 -1.41 -6.75
CA SER A 104 8.41 -0.65 -7.12
C SER A 104 7.19 -0.99 -6.25
N THR A 105 6.94 -2.26 -5.93
CA THR A 105 5.86 -2.67 -5.02
C THR A 105 6.04 -2.13 -3.60
N LYS A 106 7.28 -2.05 -3.09
CA LYS A 106 7.53 -1.45 -1.77
C LYS A 106 7.26 0.05 -1.80
N LEU A 107 7.64 0.74 -2.87
CA LEU A 107 7.35 2.16 -3.04
C LEU A 107 5.84 2.45 -3.11
N LEU A 108 5.07 1.59 -3.78
CA LEU A 108 3.61 1.68 -3.80
C LEU A 108 3.02 1.50 -2.39
N ALA A 109 3.50 0.51 -1.63
CA ALA A 109 3.06 0.31 -0.25
C ALA A 109 3.41 1.51 0.67
N ILE A 110 4.60 2.10 0.47
CA ILE A 110 5.04 3.31 1.19
C ILE A 110 4.13 4.49 0.83
N ALA A 111 3.78 4.67 -0.45
CA ALA A 111 2.85 5.70 -0.90
C ALA A 111 1.48 5.55 -0.23
N VAL A 112 0.88 4.36 -0.32
CA VAL A 112 -0.41 4.06 0.32
C VAL A 112 -0.38 4.36 1.80
N GLN A 113 0.71 3.96 2.49
CA GLN A 113 0.83 4.14 3.93
C GLN A 113 0.81 5.60 4.37
N ALA A 114 1.36 6.50 3.55
CA ALA A 114 1.38 7.95 3.80
C ALA A 114 0.09 8.67 3.36
N VAL A 115 -0.83 8.00 2.67
CA VAL A 115 -2.14 8.57 2.33
C VAL A 115 -3.09 8.40 3.52
N HIS A 116 -3.78 9.49 3.86
CA HIS A 116 -4.80 9.55 4.89
C HIS A 116 -5.80 10.70 4.61
N GLU A 117 -6.86 10.80 5.41
CA GLU A 117 -8.01 11.69 5.18
C GLU A 117 -7.64 13.18 5.22
N MET A 118 -6.69 13.56 6.07
CA MET A 118 -6.25 14.95 6.21
C MET A 118 -5.32 15.44 5.08
N VAL A 119 -4.93 14.59 4.14
CA VAL A 119 -4.09 15.00 2.99
C VAL A 119 -5.00 15.60 1.92
N PRO A 120 -4.67 16.77 1.36
CA PRO A 120 -5.51 17.38 0.35
C PRO A 120 -5.49 16.53 -0.95
N PRO A 121 -6.65 16.33 -1.62
CA PRO A 121 -6.75 15.44 -2.78
C PRO A 121 -5.88 15.86 -3.97
N ASP A 122 -5.66 17.16 -4.15
CA ASP A 122 -4.82 17.75 -5.21
C ASP A 122 -3.36 17.29 -5.15
N ALA A 123 -2.84 17.00 -3.96
CA ALA A 123 -1.49 16.46 -3.78
C ALA A 123 -1.39 14.96 -4.11
N ILE A 124 -2.50 14.22 -3.98
CA ILE A 124 -2.54 12.76 -4.21
C ILE A 124 -2.94 12.43 -5.65
N GLU A 125 -3.77 13.25 -6.30
CA GLU A 125 -4.25 13.00 -7.66
C GLU A 125 -3.10 12.73 -8.67
N PRO A 126 -2.00 13.51 -8.71
CA PRO A 126 -0.89 13.23 -9.62
C PRO A 126 -0.21 11.89 -9.34
N LEU A 127 -0.12 11.50 -8.06
CA LEU A 127 0.42 10.22 -7.63
C LEU A 127 -0.47 9.07 -8.10
N LEU A 128 -1.79 9.21 -7.94
CA LEU A 128 -2.75 8.20 -8.35
C LEU A 128 -2.80 8.03 -9.87
N ARG A 129 -2.81 9.13 -10.63
CA ARG A 129 -2.70 9.11 -12.10
C ARG A 129 -1.41 8.42 -12.55
N GLN A 130 -0.28 8.69 -11.88
CA GLN A 130 0.98 8.00 -12.17
C GLN A 130 0.88 6.49 -11.97
N VAL A 131 0.22 6.02 -10.90
CA VAL A 131 0.01 4.58 -10.67
C VAL A 131 -0.83 3.97 -11.78
N VAL A 132 -1.96 4.60 -12.16
CA VAL A 132 -2.83 4.08 -13.22
C VAL A 132 -2.09 4.03 -14.55
N ASN A 133 -1.47 5.13 -14.98
CA ASN A 133 -0.76 5.20 -16.26
C ASN A 133 0.37 4.19 -16.38
N GLN A 134 1.10 3.93 -15.29
CA GLN A 134 2.27 3.08 -15.32
C GLN A 134 2.00 1.61 -15.00
N PHE A 135 0.98 1.30 -14.19
CA PHE A 135 0.71 -0.07 -13.74
C PHE A 135 -0.56 -0.67 -14.35
N VAL A 136 -1.52 0.16 -14.78
CA VAL A 136 -2.83 -0.26 -15.29
C VAL A 136 -2.96 0.14 -16.76
N HIS A 137 -2.28 -0.60 -17.64
CA HIS A 137 -2.34 -0.39 -19.09
C HIS A 137 -2.29 -1.72 -19.85
N ASP A 138 -2.79 -1.75 -21.10
CA ASP A 138 -2.95 -2.98 -21.89
C ASP A 138 -1.65 -3.77 -22.10
N LYS A 139 -0.51 -3.08 -22.17
CA LYS A 139 0.82 -3.70 -22.34
C LYS A 139 1.43 -4.23 -21.04
N ALA A 140 0.81 -4.01 -19.88
CA ALA A 140 1.35 -4.40 -18.59
C ALA A 140 1.14 -5.89 -18.33
N ARG A 141 2.05 -6.51 -17.57
CA ARG A 141 1.87 -7.90 -17.14
C ARG A 141 0.69 -8.00 -16.16
N PRO A 142 -0.08 -9.09 -16.18
CA PRO A 142 -1.24 -9.26 -15.27
C PRO A 142 -0.89 -9.07 -13.78
N GLU A 143 0.32 -9.45 -13.37
CA GLU A 143 0.82 -9.27 -11.99
C GLU A 143 1.01 -7.80 -11.64
N VAL A 144 1.52 -6.99 -12.59
CA VAL A 144 1.75 -5.55 -12.42
C VAL A 144 0.41 -4.82 -12.36
N VAL A 145 -0.53 -5.20 -13.23
CA VAL A 145 -1.91 -4.67 -13.23
C VAL A 145 -2.59 -4.96 -11.90
N ALA A 146 -2.48 -6.20 -11.39
CA ALA A 146 -3.06 -6.57 -10.11
C ALA A 146 -2.53 -5.73 -8.94
N VAL A 147 -1.22 -5.44 -8.91
CA VAL A 147 -0.60 -4.57 -7.90
C VAL A 147 -1.05 -3.11 -8.06
N GLY A 148 -1.15 -2.61 -9.30
CA GLY A 148 -1.65 -1.26 -9.60
C GLY A 148 -3.08 -1.06 -9.10
N ILE A 149 -3.99 -1.97 -9.48
CA ILE A 149 -5.40 -1.97 -9.06
C ILE A 149 -5.51 -2.03 -7.52
N GLN A 150 -4.73 -2.89 -6.86
CA GLN A 150 -4.73 -2.98 -5.39
C GLN A 150 -4.28 -1.66 -4.76
N THR A 151 -3.24 -1.04 -5.30
CA THR A 151 -2.71 0.23 -4.79
C THR A 151 -3.77 1.34 -4.93
N VAL A 152 -4.41 1.45 -6.10
CA VAL A 152 -5.50 2.41 -6.34
C VAL A 152 -6.62 2.22 -5.32
N ARG A 153 -7.07 0.97 -5.12
CA ARG A 153 -8.11 0.64 -4.15
C ARG A 153 -7.75 1.07 -2.74
N GLU A 154 -6.52 0.79 -2.29
CA GLU A 154 -6.07 1.15 -0.94
C GLU A 154 -5.96 2.67 -0.75
N ILE A 155 -5.50 3.41 -1.77
CA ILE A 155 -5.48 4.88 -1.76
C ILE A 155 -6.90 5.43 -1.64
N CYS A 156 -7.84 4.98 -2.49
CA CYS A 156 -9.23 5.42 -2.46
C CYS A 156 -9.94 5.06 -1.14
N THR A 157 -9.59 3.92 -0.53
CA THR A 157 -10.15 3.54 0.78
C THR A 157 -9.69 4.51 1.89
N ARG A 158 -8.47 5.03 1.79
CA ARG A 158 -7.87 5.95 2.78
C ARG A 158 -8.27 7.40 2.57
N ASN A 159 -8.42 7.82 1.31
CA ASN A 159 -8.88 9.14 0.94
C ASN A 159 -9.86 9.02 -0.25
N PRO A 160 -11.17 8.91 0.02
CA PRO A 160 -12.17 8.72 -1.03
C PRO A 160 -12.33 9.92 -1.97
N LEU A 161 -11.95 11.12 -1.52
CA LEU A 161 -12.13 12.37 -2.26
C LEU A 161 -11.17 12.50 -3.45
N VAL A 162 -10.20 11.59 -3.59
CA VAL A 162 -9.18 11.65 -4.64
C VAL A 162 -9.66 11.12 -6.00
N ILE A 163 -10.75 10.35 -6.04
CA ILE A 163 -11.21 9.73 -7.28
C ILE A 163 -12.10 10.69 -8.09
N THR A 164 -11.58 11.11 -9.25
CA THR A 164 -12.34 11.92 -10.22
C THR A 164 -13.12 11.03 -11.18
N GLN A 165 -14.19 11.55 -11.78
CA GLN A 165 -15.00 10.82 -12.76
C GLN A 165 -14.18 10.35 -13.97
N GLU A 166 -13.19 11.14 -14.42
CA GLU A 166 -12.29 10.75 -15.51
C GLU A 166 -11.47 9.51 -15.16
N LEU A 167 -10.88 9.48 -13.96
CA LEU A 167 -10.08 8.34 -13.52
C LEU A 167 -10.92 7.06 -13.37
N LEU A 168 -12.18 7.22 -12.95
CA LEU A 168 -13.13 6.12 -12.84
C LEU A 168 -13.49 5.56 -14.22
N GLN A 169 -13.62 6.42 -15.23
CA GLN A 169 -13.82 5.99 -16.62
C GLN A 169 -12.58 5.26 -17.17
N ASP A 170 -11.37 5.76 -16.90
CA ASP A 170 -10.13 5.08 -17.30
C ASP A 170 -10.00 3.69 -16.66
N LEU A 171 -10.39 3.55 -15.39
CA LEU A 171 -10.36 2.28 -14.67
C LEU A 171 -11.47 1.30 -15.10
N THR A 172 -12.64 1.79 -15.50
CA THR A 172 -13.76 0.95 -15.97
C THR A 172 -13.67 0.60 -17.46
N GLY A 173 -12.99 1.43 -18.26
CA GLY A 173 -12.62 1.13 -19.64
C GLY A 173 -11.61 -0.01 -19.78
N ALA A 174 -10.83 -0.28 -18.72
CA ALA A 174 -10.01 -1.49 -18.61
C ALA A 174 -10.92 -2.71 -18.49
N ARG A 175 -11.17 -3.36 -19.64
CA ARG A 175 -12.18 -4.41 -19.82
C ARG A 175 -12.28 -5.41 -18.65
N PRO A 176 -13.51 -5.80 -18.23
CA PRO A 176 -13.75 -6.75 -17.13
C PRO A 176 -13.21 -8.17 -17.35
N SER A 177 -12.61 -8.44 -18.52
CA SER A 177 -12.07 -9.75 -18.88
C SER A 177 -10.66 -10.04 -18.38
N GLN A 178 -9.92 -9.06 -17.84
CA GLN A 178 -8.52 -9.28 -17.44
C GLN A 178 -8.30 -9.58 -15.95
N THR A 179 -9.15 -9.11 -15.03
CA THR A 179 -9.12 -9.58 -13.63
C THR A 179 -10.47 -9.41 -12.92
N PRO A 180 -10.92 -10.39 -12.11
CA PRO A 180 -12.13 -10.27 -11.29
C PRO A 180 -12.05 -9.19 -10.19
N ARG A 181 -10.95 -8.41 -10.10
CA ARG A 181 -10.66 -7.45 -9.01
C ARG A 181 -10.99 -6.00 -9.35
N ALA A 182 -11.21 -5.64 -10.61
CA ALA A 182 -11.61 -4.27 -10.98
C ALA A 182 -13.02 -3.94 -10.44
N ALA A 183 -13.93 -4.94 -10.42
CA ALA A 183 -15.23 -4.82 -9.79
C ALA A 183 -15.15 -4.54 -8.28
N ASP A 184 -14.13 -5.08 -7.59
CA ASP A 184 -13.88 -4.84 -6.16
C ASP A 184 -13.39 -3.41 -5.88
N VAL A 185 -12.80 -2.73 -6.88
CA VAL A 185 -12.46 -1.30 -6.78
C VAL A 185 -13.73 -0.46 -6.86
N CYS A 186 -14.61 -0.74 -7.83
CA CYS A 186 -15.91 -0.08 -7.94
C CYS A 186 -16.88 -0.37 -6.79
N ALA A 187 -16.67 -1.46 -6.05
CA ALA A 187 -17.41 -1.80 -4.84
C ALA A 187 -16.83 -1.18 -3.56
N ALA A 188 -15.55 -0.77 -3.58
CA ALA A 188 -14.89 -0.10 -2.45
C ALA A 188 -15.06 1.43 -2.46
N LEU A 189 -15.65 1.98 -3.53
CA LEU A 189 -15.97 3.41 -3.63
C LEU A 189 -17.24 3.71 -2.82
N PRO A 190 -17.26 4.78 -2.01
CA PRO A 190 -18.47 5.20 -1.31
C PRO A 190 -19.56 5.58 -2.31
N ASP A 191 -20.82 5.31 -1.97
CA ASP A 191 -22.01 5.49 -2.84
C ASP A 191 -22.14 6.91 -3.45
N ALA A 192 -21.41 7.90 -2.95
CA ALA A 192 -21.38 9.27 -3.45
C ALA A 192 -20.85 9.42 -4.89
N THR A 193 -20.14 8.42 -5.44
CA THR A 193 -19.64 8.46 -6.84
C THR A 193 -20.47 7.59 -7.80
N ARG A 194 -21.58 7.00 -7.36
CA ARG A 194 -22.44 6.09 -8.16
C ARG A 194 -23.66 6.77 -8.80
N SER A 195 -23.76 8.10 -8.75
CA SER A 195 -24.89 8.83 -9.36
C SER A 195 -24.60 9.33 -10.77
#